data_AF-A0A929UTS1-F1
#
_entry.id   AF-A0A929UTS1-F1
#
_cell.length_a   1.000
_cell.length_b   1.000
_cell.length_c   1.000
_cell.angle_alpha   90.00
_cell.angle_beta   90.00
_cell.angle_gamma   90.00
#
_symmetry.space_group_name_H-M   'P 1'
#
loop_
_entity.id
_entity.type
_entity.pdbx_description
1 polymer ?
#
loop_
_entity_poly.entity_id
_entity_poly.type
_entity_poly.pdbx_seq_one_letter_code
_entity_poly.pdbx_strand_id
1 'polypeptide(L)'
;HGLLPKVYVKYLTDGARSLIPLYEGLPLSATTSYQLHSAGCVTADTCAEADIVLLETAPSGSMEEAWSQPSRSPSYFAERNFPEMLSFIQRMRGAGKVVTVADNAYANGGDLDLIRILDADHLLMDLQGYAGWNTNANTMGCAIAMGVCAFLYGEQGLFPDPASETQRRNFLISRYLEDACYQADVRQYVTEKIRPLGFDYFFTGEEEGEVRDLILAELQIRIKTELSSLADRIQICRLTLPWKRMFEIDLEALLS
;
A
#
# COMPACT_ATOMS: atom_id res chain seq x y z
N HIS A 1 -11.56 7.47 25.47
CA HIS A 1 -10.44 8.43 25.47
C HIS A 1 -10.60 9.33 24.25
N GLY A 2 -10.66 10.65 24.44
CA GLY A 2 -10.94 11.65 23.38
C GLY A 2 -9.70 12.13 22.63
N LEU A 3 -8.84 11.21 22.19
CA LEU A 3 -7.72 11.53 21.31
C LEU A 3 -8.26 11.72 19.89
N LEU A 4 -7.93 12.84 19.25
CA LEU A 4 -8.32 13.19 17.89
C LEU A 4 -7.05 13.40 17.05
N PRO A 5 -6.42 12.33 16.50
CA PRO A 5 -5.22 12.48 15.70
C PRO A 5 -5.44 13.45 14.54
N LYS A 6 -4.54 14.42 14.40
CA LYS A 6 -4.59 15.42 13.33
C LYS A 6 -3.90 14.87 12.08
N VAL A 7 -4.62 14.81 10.97
CA VAL A 7 -4.10 14.24 9.72
C VAL A 7 -4.03 15.31 8.64
N TYR A 8 -2.82 15.56 8.12
CA TYR A 8 -2.64 16.37 6.92
C TYR A 8 -2.63 15.46 5.69
N VAL A 9 -3.52 15.73 4.75
CA VAL A 9 -3.61 14.98 3.49
C VAL A 9 -2.77 15.68 2.43
N LYS A 10 -1.72 15.01 1.96
CA LYS A 10 -0.90 15.45 0.85
C LYS A 10 -1.25 14.63 -0.38
N TYR A 11 -1.84 15.28 -1.36
CA TYR A 11 -2.03 14.69 -2.68
C TYR A 11 -0.72 14.77 -3.47
N LEU A 12 -0.37 13.68 -4.16
CA LEU A 12 0.73 13.70 -5.13
C LEU A 12 0.35 14.55 -6.35
N THR A 13 -0.93 14.57 -6.72
CA THR A 13 -1.49 15.46 -7.75
C THR A 13 -2.73 16.17 -7.21
N ASP A 14 -2.82 17.49 -7.35
CA ASP A 14 -3.97 18.22 -6.78
C ASP A 14 -5.28 17.88 -7.52
N GLY A 15 -5.19 17.54 -8.81
CA GLY A 15 -6.33 17.08 -9.60
C GLY A 15 -7.01 15.81 -9.06
N ALA A 16 -6.27 14.94 -8.37
CA ALA A 16 -6.78 13.68 -7.83
C ALA A 16 -7.93 13.85 -6.83
N ARG A 17 -8.05 15.00 -6.16
CA ARG A 17 -9.13 15.27 -5.20
C ARG A 17 -10.52 15.00 -5.78
N SER A 18 -10.70 15.38 -7.05
CA SER A 18 -11.96 15.27 -7.78
C SER A 18 -12.14 13.97 -8.55
N LEU A 19 -11.09 13.14 -8.64
CA LEU A 19 -11.13 11.84 -9.29
C LEU A 19 -12.14 10.95 -8.55
N ILE A 20 -13.01 10.28 -9.30
CA ILE A 20 -13.81 9.17 -8.81
C ILE A 20 -13.02 7.89 -9.14
N PRO A 21 -12.44 7.20 -8.14
CA PRO A 21 -11.65 6.00 -8.38
C PRO A 21 -12.48 4.86 -8.97
N LEU A 22 -11.81 3.89 -9.62
CA LEU A 22 -12.50 2.68 -10.09
C LEU A 22 -13.18 1.96 -8.92
N TYR A 23 -14.37 1.44 -9.18
CA TYR A 23 -15.24 0.74 -8.22
C TYR A 23 -15.84 1.62 -7.11
N GLU A 24 -15.58 2.92 -7.11
CA GLU A 24 -16.11 3.85 -6.12
C GLU A 24 -17.28 4.69 -6.66
N GLY A 25 -18.12 5.18 -5.76
CA GLY A 25 -19.26 6.07 -6.08
C GLY A 25 -19.03 7.54 -5.76
N LEU A 26 -17.86 7.90 -5.20
CA LEU A 26 -17.58 9.23 -4.67
C LEU A 26 -16.19 9.72 -5.10
N PRO A 27 -15.98 11.05 -5.15
CA PRO A 27 -14.65 11.62 -5.32
C PRO A 27 -13.71 11.18 -4.20
N LEU A 28 -12.43 11.02 -4.54
CA LEU A 28 -11.37 10.63 -3.61
C LEU A 28 -11.38 11.48 -2.33
N SER A 29 -11.47 12.81 -2.46
CA SER A 29 -11.49 13.70 -1.29
C SER A 29 -12.66 13.44 -0.33
N ALA A 30 -13.81 13.00 -0.84
CA ALA A 30 -14.96 12.67 -0.01
C ALA A 30 -14.73 11.35 0.74
N THR A 31 -14.21 10.33 0.05
CA THR A 31 -13.81 9.06 0.66
C THR A 31 -12.75 9.29 1.75
N THR A 32 -11.73 10.09 1.49
CA THR A 32 -10.72 10.49 2.47
C THR A 32 -11.35 11.11 3.70
N SER A 33 -12.24 12.09 3.53
CA SER A 33 -12.91 12.75 4.65
C SER A 33 -13.71 11.77 5.51
N TYR A 34 -14.42 10.82 4.89
CA TYR A 34 -15.23 9.83 5.61
C TYR A 34 -14.38 8.81 6.35
N GLN A 35 -13.31 8.32 5.74
CA GLN A 35 -12.39 7.36 6.36
C GLN A 35 -11.65 7.98 7.55
N LEU A 36 -11.17 9.23 7.42
CA LEU A 36 -10.57 9.96 8.53
C LEU A 36 -11.54 10.13 9.69
N HIS A 37 -12.79 10.52 9.40
CA HIS A 37 -13.80 10.67 10.43
C HIS A 37 -14.12 9.33 11.13
N SER A 38 -14.26 8.25 10.36
CA SER A 38 -14.51 6.90 10.89
C SER A 38 -13.36 6.39 11.77
N ALA A 39 -12.12 6.80 11.48
CA ALA A 39 -10.95 6.48 12.28
C ALA A 39 -10.80 7.37 13.54
N GLY A 40 -11.72 8.32 13.77
CA GLY A 40 -11.64 9.27 14.88
C GLY A 40 -10.59 10.38 14.66
N CYS A 41 -10.13 10.57 13.43
CA CYS A 41 -9.18 11.61 13.06
C CYS A 41 -9.88 12.92 12.72
N VAL A 42 -9.11 14.01 12.78
CA VAL A 42 -9.50 15.34 12.27
C VAL A 42 -8.50 15.82 11.24
N THR A 43 -8.96 16.57 10.24
CA THR A 43 -8.06 17.11 9.21
C THR A 43 -7.25 18.27 9.78
N ALA A 44 -5.96 18.31 9.47
CA ALA A 44 -5.08 19.44 9.72
C ALA A 44 -4.95 20.29 8.45
N ASP A 45 -4.96 21.61 8.61
CA ASP A 45 -4.80 22.54 7.48
C ASP A 45 -3.33 22.63 7.02
N THR A 46 -2.38 22.34 7.93
CA THR A 46 -0.95 22.38 7.64
C THR A 46 -0.24 21.14 8.16
N CYS A 47 0.85 20.75 7.49
CA CYS A 47 1.68 19.63 7.94
C CYS A 47 2.39 19.89 9.29
N ALA A 48 2.55 21.16 9.68
CA ALA A 48 3.14 21.52 10.97
C ALA A 48 2.24 21.10 12.15
N GLU A 49 0.93 21.31 12.00
CA GLU A 49 -0.09 20.98 13.01
C GLU A 49 -0.48 19.51 13.06
N ALA A 50 -0.13 18.74 12.03
CA ALA A 50 -0.51 17.35 11.89
C ALA A 50 0.33 16.43 12.76
N ASP A 51 -0.29 15.36 13.26
CA ASP A 51 0.39 14.23 13.89
C ASP A 51 0.80 13.19 12.84
N ILE A 52 -0.10 13.00 11.85
CA ILE A 52 0.04 12.04 10.77
C ILE A 52 -0.05 12.80 9.43
N VAL A 53 0.78 12.39 8.48
CA VAL A 53 0.70 12.83 7.10
C VAL A 53 0.28 11.64 6.25
N LEU A 54 -0.84 11.78 5.56
CA LEU A 54 -1.36 10.81 4.62
C LEU A 54 -1.04 11.26 3.20
N LEU A 55 -0.24 10.49 2.48
CA LEU A 55 0.12 10.72 1.09
C LEU A 55 -0.79 9.91 0.18
N GLU A 56 -1.53 10.58 -0.70
CA GLU A 56 -2.39 9.92 -1.69
C GLU A 56 -1.75 10.03 -3.09
N THR A 57 -1.55 8.88 -3.75
CA THR A 57 -0.73 8.79 -4.97
C THR A 57 -1.52 8.88 -6.28
N ALA A 58 -2.85 8.98 -6.18
CA ALA A 58 -3.76 8.98 -7.31
C ALA A 58 -3.36 10.00 -8.40
N PRO A 59 -3.54 9.65 -9.69
CA PRO A 59 -3.25 10.55 -10.79
C PRO A 59 -4.31 11.65 -10.90
N SER A 60 -4.01 12.68 -11.70
CA SER A 60 -4.97 13.73 -12.05
C SER A 60 -6.00 13.27 -13.09
N GLY A 61 -5.67 12.25 -13.88
CA GLY A 61 -6.58 11.61 -14.84
C GLY A 61 -7.32 10.40 -14.30
N SER A 62 -7.92 9.63 -15.20
CA SER A 62 -8.60 8.37 -14.85
C SER A 62 -7.65 7.37 -14.22
N MET A 63 -8.12 6.73 -13.15
CA MET A 63 -7.45 5.58 -12.53
C MET A 63 -7.47 4.39 -13.49
N GLU A 64 -6.37 3.63 -13.51
CA GLU A 64 -6.19 2.44 -14.33
C GLU A 64 -6.16 1.18 -13.45
N GLU A 65 -6.24 0.01 -14.07
CA GLU A 65 -6.04 -1.26 -13.38
C GLU A 65 -4.56 -1.59 -13.25
N ALA A 66 -4.14 -2.13 -12.11
CA ALA A 66 -2.73 -2.44 -11.82
C ALA A 66 -2.13 -3.46 -12.80
N TRP A 67 -2.94 -4.35 -13.38
CA TRP A 67 -2.48 -5.31 -14.38
C TRP A 67 -2.11 -4.68 -15.74
N SER A 68 -2.47 -3.41 -15.95
CA SER A 68 -2.11 -2.66 -17.16
C SER A 68 -0.81 -1.85 -16.99
N GLN A 69 -0.12 -2.00 -15.86
CA GLN A 69 1.14 -1.30 -15.58
C GLN A 69 2.27 -1.66 -16.58
N PRO A 70 3.18 -0.72 -16.88
CA PRO A 70 3.13 0.69 -16.49
C PRO A 70 2.14 1.49 -17.35
N SER A 71 1.49 2.50 -16.75
CA SER A 71 0.62 3.42 -17.49
C SER A 71 1.39 4.11 -18.62
N ARG A 72 0.71 4.29 -19.75
CA ARG A 72 1.19 5.09 -20.90
C ARG A 72 0.42 6.40 -21.05
N SER A 73 -0.52 6.68 -20.15
CA SER A 73 -1.36 7.86 -20.23
C SER A 73 -0.58 9.11 -19.80
N PRO A 74 -0.55 10.19 -20.59
CA PRO A 74 0.03 11.47 -20.14
C PRO A 74 -0.60 11.99 -18.85
N SER A 75 -1.89 11.70 -18.61
CA SER A 75 -2.60 12.15 -17.41
C SER A 75 -2.17 11.41 -16.13
N TYR A 76 -1.59 10.22 -16.27
CA TYR A 76 -1.00 9.52 -15.13
C TYR A 76 0.26 10.24 -14.66
N PHE A 77 1.11 10.72 -15.58
CA PHE A 77 2.37 11.40 -15.24
C PHE A 77 2.20 12.89 -14.91
N ALA A 78 1.11 13.51 -15.35
CA ALA A 78 0.85 14.92 -15.12
C ALA A 78 0.83 15.24 -13.61
N GLU A 79 1.62 16.25 -13.22
CA GLU A 79 1.77 16.77 -11.85
C GLU A 79 2.43 15.82 -10.84
N ARG A 80 2.70 14.55 -11.18
CA ARG A 80 3.36 13.59 -10.29
C ARG A 80 4.86 13.90 -10.15
N ASN A 81 5.21 14.63 -9.09
CA ASN A 81 6.59 14.97 -8.77
C ASN A 81 7.15 14.04 -7.68
N PHE A 82 7.67 12.88 -8.09
CA PHE A 82 8.27 11.92 -7.16
C PHE A 82 9.47 12.49 -6.38
N PRO A 83 10.43 13.23 -6.98
CA PRO A 83 11.53 13.83 -6.21
C PRO A 83 11.06 14.77 -5.07
N GLU A 84 10.01 15.56 -5.31
CA GLU A 84 9.40 16.40 -4.27
C GLU A 84 8.78 15.54 -3.17
N MET A 85 8.04 14.49 -3.56
CA MET A 85 7.43 13.55 -2.61
C MET A 85 8.46 12.86 -1.71
N LEU A 86 9.58 12.37 -2.25
CA LEU A 86 10.65 11.75 -1.44
C LEU A 86 11.25 12.75 -0.46
N SER A 87 11.57 13.96 -0.94
CA SER A 87 12.08 15.05 -0.11
C SER A 87 11.07 15.44 0.98
N PHE A 88 9.77 15.37 0.68
CA PHE A 88 8.69 15.64 1.62
C PHE A 88 8.57 14.53 2.68
N ILE A 89 8.60 13.25 2.28
CA ILE A 89 8.60 12.09 3.20
C ILE A 89 9.76 12.23 4.19
N GLN A 90 10.99 12.41 3.70
CA GLN A 90 12.17 12.54 4.55
C GLN A 90 12.06 13.71 5.52
N ARG A 91 11.55 14.86 5.07
CA ARG A 91 11.35 16.05 5.92
C ARG A 91 10.32 15.81 7.02
N MET A 92 9.20 15.16 6.69
CA MET A 92 8.14 14.86 7.66
C MET A 92 8.61 13.82 8.68
N ARG A 93 9.32 12.78 8.23
CA ARG A 93 9.96 11.79 9.11
C ARG A 93 11.02 12.42 10.02
N GLY A 94 11.87 13.28 9.48
CA GLY A 94 12.86 14.04 10.25
C GLY A 94 12.25 15.00 11.28
N ALA A 95 11.00 15.44 11.05
CA ALA A 95 10.21 16.22 12.01
C ALA A 95 9.41 15.35 13.00
N GLY A 96 9.62 14.02 13.02
CA GLY A 96 8.94 13.09 13.92
C GLY A 96 7.47 12.83 13.56
N LYS A 97 7.03 13.20 12.36
CA LYS A 97 5.65 12.94 11.92
C LYS A 97 5.50 11.49 11.49
N VAL A 98 4.33 10.91 11.76
CA VAL A 98 3.92 9.64 11.14
C VAL A 98 3.63 9.91 9.67
N VAL A 99 4.21 9.14 8.76
CA VAL A 99 3.96 9.26 7.32
C VAL A 99 3.40 7.95 6.80
N THR A 100 2.21 7.98 6.22
CA THR A 100 1.60 6.84 5.55
C THR A 100 1.28 7.16 4.09
N VAL A 101 1.29 6.12 3.27
CA VAL A 101 0.97 6.21 1.84
C VAL A 101 -0.29 5.39 1.55
N ALA A 102 -1.31 6.05 1.03
CA ALA A 102 -2.42 5.42 0.35
C ALA A 102 -2.10 5.40 -1.15
N ASP A 103 -1.69 4.24 -1.62
CA ASP A 103 -1.34 4.04 -3.01
C ASP A 103 -2.58 3.78 -3.86
N ASN A 104 -3.10 4.86 -4.43
CA ASN A 104 -4.34 4.89 -5.20
C ASN A 104 -4.11 5.20 -6.66
N ALA A 105 -2.89 5.00 -7.16
CA ALA A 105 -2.61 5.26 -8.56
C ALA A 105 -3.30 4.24 -9.49
N TYR A 106 -3.43 2.99 -9.00
CA TYR A 106 -4.09 1.90 -9.70
C TYR A 106 -5.11 1.19 -8.81
N ALA A 107 -6.14 0.59 -9.42
CA ALA A 107 -7.01 -0.36 -8.75
C ALA A 107 -6.39 -1.76 -8.82
N ASN A 108 -6.77 -2.65 -7.90
CA ASN A 108 -6.33 -4.05 -7.91
C ASN A 108 -4.81 -4.23 -7.81
N GLY A 109 -4.09 -3.31 -7.15
CA GLY A 109 -2.68 -3.44 -6.82
C GLY A 109 -1.98 -2.08 -6.68
N GLY A 110 -0.80 -2.10 -6.07
CA GLY A 110 0.06 -0.92 -5.92
C GLY A 110 0.77 -0.48 -7.20
N ASP A 111 1.28 0.74 -7.17
CA ASP A 111 2.09 1.38 -8.20
C ASP A 111 3.55 0.90 -8.09
N LEU A 112 3.96 0.03 -9.01
CA LEU A 112 5.31 -0.54 -9.00
C LEU A 112 6.39 0.52 -9.20
N ASP A 113 6.11 1.62 -9.92
CA ASP A 113 7.08 2.68 -10.09
C ASP A 113 7.30 3.45 -8.78
N LEU A 114 6.23 3.68 -8.00
CA LEU A 114 6.35 4.23 -6.65
C LEU A 114 7.21 3.33 -5.75
N ILE A 115 6.96 2.02 -5.76
CA ILE A 115 7.69 1.05 -4.94
C ILE A 115 9.18 1.05 -5.28
N ARG A 116 9.53 1.01 -6.57
CA ARG A 116 10.93 1.07 -7.02
C ARG A 116 11.62 2.36 -6.59
N ILE A 117 10.92 3.50 -6.67
CA ILE A 117 11.45 4.79 -6.26
C ILE A 117 11.69 4.82 -4.74
N LEU A 118 10.76 4.30 -3.94
CA LEU A 118 10.92 4.21 -2.48
C LEU A 118 12.03 3.21 -2.09
N ASP A 119 12.17 2.08 -2.80
CA ASP A 119 13.22 1.10 -2.58
C ASP A 119 14.61 1.68 -2.86
N ALA A 120 14.75 2.39 -4.00
CA ALA A 120 16.01 2.99 -4.42
C ALA A 120 16.54 4.05 -3.43
N ASP A 121 15.64 4.78 -2.76
CA ASP A 121 15.99 5.79 -1.74
C ASP A 121 15.95 5.22 -0.31
N HIS A 122 15.79 3.90 -0.15
CA HIS A 122 15.71 3.20 1.14
C HIS A 122 14.56 3.66 2.07
N LEU A 123 13.47 4.19 1.50
CA LEU A 123 12.36 4.78 2.25
C LEU A 123 11.22 3.80 2.58
N LEU A 124 11.22 2.58 2.02
CA LEU A 124 10.14 1.60 2.24
C LEU A 124 9.85 1.35 3.72
N MET A 125 10.89 1.23 4.56
CA MET A 125 10.73 1.03 6.01
C MET A 125 10.77 2.31 6.83
N ASP A 126 11.01 3.46 6.20
CA ASP A 126 10.85 4.78 6.83
C ASP A 126 9.39 5.21 6.89
N LEU A 127 8.52 4.63 6.05
CA LEU A 127 7.07 4.81 6.12
C LEU A 127 6.48 4.10 7.34
N GLN A 128 5.43 4.69 7.91
CA GLN A 128 4.68 4.10 9.02
C GLN A 128 3.51 3.26 8.55
N GLY A 129 3.12 3.40 7.28
CA GLY A 129 2.06 2.65 6.63
C GLY A 129 2.11 2.82 5.12
N TYR A 130 1.71 1.77 4.42
CA TYR A 130 1.52 1.74 2.98
C TYR A 130 0.36 0.78 2.71
N ALA A 131 -0.52 1.13 1.78
CA ALA A 131 -1.51 0.21 1.25
C ALA A 131 -1.77 0.54 -0.22
N GLY A 132 -2.00 -0.47 -1.04
CA GLY A 132 -2.43 -0.37 -2.45
C GLY A 132 -3.50 -1.44 -2.76
N TRP A 133 -4.36 -1.67 -1.76
CA TRP A 133 -5.23 -2.83 -1.66
C TRP A 133 -6.50 -2.65 -2.49
N ASN A 134 -6.63 -3.42 -3.58
CA ASN A 134 -7.78 -3.65 -4.47
C ASN A 134 -8.68 -2.48 -4.92
N THR A 135 -9.20 -1.69 -4.00
CA THR A 135 -10.12 -0.57 -4.19
C THR A 135 -9.64 0.62 -3.38
N ASN A 136 -10.09 1.81 -3.74
CA ASN A 136 -9.64 3.02 -3.08
C ASN A 136 -10.06 3.06 -1.60
N ALA A 137 -11.30 2.67 -1.27
CA ALA A 137 -11.78 2.67 0.10
C ALA A 137 -10.97 1.72 1.01
N ASN A 138 -10.62 0.53 0.53
CA ASN A 138 -9.80 -0.43 1.29
C ASN A 138 -8.37 0.09 1.48
N THR A 139 -7.78 0.64 0.43
CA THR A 139 -6.46 1.28 0.49
C THR A 139 -6.43 2.39 1.52
N MET A 140 -7.39 3.32 1.44
CA MET A 140 -7.50 4.48 2.34
C MET A 140 -7.71 4.05 3.78
N GLY A 141 -8.68 3.17 4.03
CA GLY A 141 -8.95 2.66 5.38
C GLY A 141 -7.74 1.96 5.99
N CYS A 142 -7.02 1.15 5.21
CA CYS A 142 -5.81 0.45 5.66
C CYS A 142 -4.67 1.42 5.97
N ALA A 143 -4.34 2.34 5.05
CA ALA A 143 -3.26 3.31 5.24
C ALA A 143 -3.52 4.26 6.43
N ILE A 144 -4.77 4.70 6.62
CA ILE A 144 -5.18 5.52 7.77
C ILE A 144 -5.07 4.71 9.06
N ALA A 145 -5.59 3.48 9.10
CA ALA A 145 -5.51 2.63 10.29
C ALA A 145 -4.05 2.36 10.69
N MET A 146 -3.16 2.06 9.73
CA MET A 146 -1.73 1.90 9.98
C MET A 146 -1.11 3.19 10.56
N GLY A 147 -1.49 4.36 10.04
CA GLY A 147 -1.02 5.65 10.54
C GLY A 147 -1.47 5.92 11.98
N VAL A 148 -2.74 5.66 12.29
CA VAL A 148 -3.27 5.79 13.65
C VAL A 148 -2.58 4.80 14.60
N CYS A 149 -2.40 3.54 14.20
CA CYS A 149 -1.65 2.56 14.98
C CYS A 149 -0.21 3.00 15.22
N ALA A 150 0.48 3.56 14.23
CA ALA A 150 1.83 4.09 14.39
C ALA A 150 1.88 5.29 15.34
N PHE A 151 0.92 6.21 15.24
CA PHE A 151 0.82 7.37 16.12
C PHE A 151 0.54 6.98 17.57
N LEU A 152 -0.29 5.96 17.79
CA LEU A 152 -0.62 5.51 19.13
C LEU A 152 0.45 4.59 19.72
N TYR A 153 0.95 3.63 18.96
CA TYR A 153 1.70 2.48 19.50
C TYR A 153 3.07 2.25 18.85
N GLY A 154 3.42 3.03 17.82
CA GLY A 154 4.75 2.96 17.21
C GLY A 154 5.85 3.40 18.18
N GLU A 155 7.10 3.21 17.76
CA GLU A 155 8.28 3.54 18.58
C GLU A 155 8.26 4.98 19.15
N GLN A 156 7.76 5.93 18.36
CA GLN A 156 7.63 7.35 18.71
C GLN A 156 6.17 7.74 19.04
N GLY A 157 5.30 6.74 19.24
CA GLY A 157 3.88 6.95 19.51
C GLY A 157 3.58 7.39 20.94
N LEU A 158 2.30 7.68 21.21
CA LEU A 158 1.84 8.13 22.54
C LEU A 158 1.94 7.04 23.62
N PHE A 159 1.79 5.78 23.23
CA PHE A 159 1.80 4.60 24.08
C PHE A 159 2.73 3.55 23.47
N PRO A 160 4.05 3.82 23.42
CA PRO A 160 4.99 2.99 22.68
C PRO A 160 5.02 1.57 23.26
N ASP A 161 4.90 0.58 22.37
CA ASP A 161 4.98 -0.83 22.72
C ASP A 161 5.86 -1.56 21.68
N PRO A 162 7.01 -2.12 22.08
CA PRO A 162 7.92 -2.80 21.15
C PRO A 162 7.29 -3.96 20.38
N ALA A 163 6.33 -4.67 20.99
CA ALA A 163 5.62 -5.76 20.32
C ALA A 163 4.71 -5.22 19.22
N SER A 164 3.96 -4.14 19.51
CA SER A 164 3.12 -3.44 18.54
C SER A 164 3.95 -2.84 17.39
N GLU A 165 5.11 -2.25 17.66
CA GLU A 165 6.01 -1.74 16.61
C GLU A 165 6.51 -2.87 15.70
N THR A 166 6.88 -4.01 16.27
CA THR A 166 7.29 -5.18 15.49
C THR A 166 6.15 -5.69 14.60
N GLN A 167 4.94 -5.81 15.14
CA GLN A 167 3.76 -6.22 14.37
C GLN A 167 3.43 -5.22 13.26
N ARG A 168 3.53 -3.92 13.53
CA ARG A 168 3.31 -2.85 12.55
C ARG A 168 4.29 -2.96 11.38
N ARG A 169 5.58 -3.20 11.65
CA ARG A 169 6.61 -3.37 10.61
C ARG A 169 6.37 -4.63 9.77
N ASN A 170 6.01 -5.74 10.41
CA ASN A 170 5.67 -6.98 9.70
C ASN A 170 4.44 -6.78 8.82
N PHE A 171 3.40 -6.11 9.33
CA PHE A 171 2.21 -5.80 8.56
C PHE A 171 2.51 -4.88 7.36
N LEU A 172 3.39 -3.88 7.54
CA LEU A 172 3.85 -3.03 6.44
C LEU A 172 4.52 -3.84 5.32
N ILE A 173 5.40 -4.79 5.68
CA ILE A 173 5.99 -5.72 4.69
C ILE A 173 4.91 -6.56 4.01
N SER A 174 3.94 -7.10 4.74
CA SER A 174 2.84 -7.85 4.14
C SER A 174 2.06 -7.03 3.12
N ARG A 175 1.89 -5.71 3.32
CA ARG A 175 1.27 -4.82 2.31
C ARG A 175 2.13 -4.65 1.07
N TYR A 176 3.45 -4.51 1.18
CA TYR A 176 4.31 -4.52 -0.01
C TYR A 176 4.24 -5.86 -0.76
N LEU A 177 4.21 -6.98 -0.04
CA LEU A 177 4.13 -8.30 -0.67
C LEU A 177 2.77 -8.56 -1.32
N GLU A 178 1.68 -8.19 -0.66
CA GLU A 178 0.33 -8.46 -1.15
C GLU A 178 -0.14 -7.41 -2.15
N ASP A 179 -0.05 -6.12 -1.82
CA ASP A 179 -0.63 -5.07 -2.65
C ASP A 179 0.27 -4.76 -3.85
N ALA A 180 1.58 -4.60 -3.61
CA ALA A 180 2.53 -4.24 -4.67
C ALA A 180 3.06 -5.46 -5.44
N CYS A 181 3.49 -6.53 -4.78
CA CYS A 181 4.04 -7.68 -5.51
C CYS A 181 2.94 -8.61 -6.03
N TYR A 182 2.02 -9.04 -5.16
CA TYR A 182 1.00 -10.02 -5.54
C TYR A 182 -0.08 -9.43 -6.44
N GLN A 183 -0.83 -8.45 -5.96
CA GLN A 183 -2.00 -7.92 -6.66
C GLN A 183 -1.63 -7.17 -7.94
N ALA A 184 -0.50 -6.45 -7.95
CA ALA A 184 -0.10 -5.66 -9.10
C ALA A 184 0.52 -6.48 -10.25
N ASP A 185 1.16 -7.62 -9.97
CA ASP A 185 1.91 -8.38 -10.98
C ASP A 185 1.80 -9.91 -10.87
N VAL A 186 2.20 -10.50 -9.72
CA VAL A 186 2.30 -11.97 -9.61
C VAL A 186 0.96 -12.65 -9.89
N ARG A 187 -0.15 -12.08 -9.42
CA ARG A 187 -1.49 -12.65 -9.59
C ARG A 187 -1.82 -12.86 -11.07
N GLN A 188 -1.58 -11.88 -11.92
CA GLN A 188 -1.89 -11.93 -13.34
C GLN A 188 -0.94 -12.87 -14.07
N TYR A 189 0.35 -12.76 -13.75
CA TYR A 189 1.37 -13.62 -14.32
C TYR A 189 1.12 -15.10 -14.02
N VAL A 190 0.80 -15.43 -12.78
CA VAL A 190 0.46 -16.80 -12.36
C VAL A 190 -0.87 -17.24 -12.97
N THR A 191 -1.89 -16.38 -13.01
CA THR A 191 -3.19 -16.71 -13.62
C THR A 191 -3.01 -17.20 -15.06
N GLU A 192 -2.14 -16.59 -15.86
CA GLU A 192 -1.86 -17.06 -17.23
C GLU A 192 -1.06 -18.37 -17.25
N LYS A 193 -0.11 -18.56 -16.34
CA LYS A 193 0.69 -19.79 -16.24
C LYS A 193 -0.11 -21.03 -15.84
N ILE A 194 -1.16 -20.88 -15.04
CA ILE A 194 -1.92 -22.02 -14.49
C ILE A 194 -3.05 -22.49 -15.41
N ARG A 195 -3.45 -21.69 -16.42
CA ARG A 195 -4.50 -22.07 -17.39
C ARG A 195 -4.24 -23.44 -18.06
N PRO A 196 -3.03 -23.76 -18.54
CA PRO A 196 -2.75 -25.07 -19.15
C PRO A 196 -2.81 -26.24 -18.17
N LEU A 197 -2.76 -25.97 -16.85
CA LEU A 197 -2.84 -26.98 -15.79
C LEU A 197 -4.28 -27.28 -15.38
N GLY A 198 -5.27 -26.58 -15.96
CA GLY A 198 -6.69 -26.76 -15.64
C GLY A 198 -7.21 -25.89 -14.49
N PHE A 199 -6.40 -24.92 -14.02
CA PHE A 199 -6.82 -23.90 -13.06
C PHE A 199 -7.13 -22.57 -13.76
N ASP A 200 -7.80 -21.67 -13.04
CA ASP A 200 -8.05 -20.31 -13.49
C ASP A 200 -8.12 -19.33 -12.31
N TYR A 201 -8.57 -18.11 -12.59
CA TYR A 201 -8.70 -17.05 -11.59
C TYR A 201 -9.63 -17.43 -10.42
N PHE A 202 -10.67 -18.22 -10.68
CA PHE A 202 -11.72 -18.58 -9.72
C PHE A 202 -11.52 -19.97 -9.11
N PHE A 203 -10.63 -20.79 -9.66
CA PHE A 203 -10.37 -22.14 -9.17
C PHE A 203 -8.88 -22.49 -9.22
N THR A 204 -8.30 -22.67 -8.03
CA THR A 204 -6.88 -23.05 -7.83
C THR A 204 -6.70 -24.44 -7.21
N GLY A 205 -7.80 -25.20 -7.08
CA GLY A 205 -7.81 -26.53 -6.47
C GLY A 205 -7.77 -26.51 -4.95
N GLU A 206 -6.56 -26.41 -4.37
CA GLU A 206 -6.31 -26.51 -2.94
C GLU A 206 -5.83 -25.18 -2.35
N GLU A 207 -5.94 -25.04 -1.02
CA GLU A 207 -5.45 -23.85 -0.32
C GLU A 207 -3.92 -23.79 -0.31
N GLU A 208 -3.26 -24.95 -0.29
CA GLU A 208 -1.81 -25.12 -0.19
C GLU A 208 -1.23 -26.01 -1.32
N GLY A 209 -1.79 -25.93 -2.52
CA GLY A 209 -1.38 -26.73 -3.68
C GLY A 209 -0.36 -26.08 -4.62
N GLU A 210 -0.24 -26.62 -5.84
CA GLU A 210 0.75 -26.19 -6.83
C GLU A 210 0.63 -24.72 -7.28
N VAL A 211 -0.59 -24.18 -7.32
CA VAL A 211 -0.82 -22.76 -7.62
C VAL A 211 -0.24 -21.87 -6.52
N ARG A 212 -0.43 -22.25 -5.25
CA ARG A 212 0.14 -21.57 -4.09
C ARG A 212 1.67 -21.58 -4.16
N ASP A 213 2.28 -22.72 -4.48
CA ASP A 213 3.74 -22.86 -4.58
C ASP A 213 4.32 -21.99 -5.71
N LEU A 214 3.61 -21.90 -6.84
CA LEU A 214 3.99 -21.02 -7.93
C LEU A 214 3.90 -19.55 -7.52
N ILE A 215 2.84 -19.13 -6.82
CA ILE A 215 2.73 -17.76 -6.27
C ILE A 215 3.90 -17.46 -5.33
N LEU A 216 4.24 -18.39 -4.43
CA LEU A 216 5.36 -18.21 -3.50
C LEU A 216 6.69 -18.06 -4.23
N ALA A 217 6.94 -18.84 -5.27
CA ALA A 217 8.15 -18.76 -6.09
C ALA A 217 8.26 -17.41 -6.82
N GLU A 218 7.15 -16.91 -7.40
CA GLU A 218 7.15 -15.63 -8.10
C GLU A 218 7.23 -14.44 -7.13
N LEU A 219 6.62 -14.52 -5.93
CA LEU A 219 6.81 -13.52 -4.88
C LEU A 219 8.27 -13.43 -4.43
N GLN A 220 8.97 -14.57 -4.29
CA GLN A 220 10.41 -14.58 -3.98
C GLN A 220 11.24 -13.85 -5.05
N ILE A 221 10.83 -13.91 -6.33
CA ILE A 221 11.46 -13.16 -7.41
C ILE A 221 11.15 -11.65 -7.27
N ARG A 222 9.90 -11.30 -6.99
CA ARG A 222 9.48 -9.90 -6.79
C ARG A 222 10.09 -9.23 -5.57
N ILE A 223 10.30 -9.97 -4.48
CA ILE A 223 11.07 -9.47 -3.32
C ILE A 223 12.47 -9.02 -3.76
N LYS A 224 13.16 -9.81 -4.58
CA LYS A 224 14.53 -9.49 -5.03
C LYS A 224 14.60 -8.38 -6.08
N THR A 225 13.51 -8.15 -6.81
CA THR A 225 13.51 -7.22 -7.95
C THR A 225 12.84 -5.89 -7.64
N GLU A 226 11.77 -5.89 -6.84
CA GLU A 226 10.97 -4.70 -6.51
C GLU A 226 11.25 -4.17 -5.10
N LEU A 227 11.69 -5.03 -4.16
CA LEU A 227 11.99 -4.71 -2.76
C LEU A 227 13.45 -5.01 -2.43
N SER A 228 14.34 -4.74 -3.39
CA SER A 228 15.72 -5.21 -3.38
C SER A 228 16.51 -4.74 -2.15
N SER A 229 16.21 -3.56 -1.62
CA SER A 229 16.86 -3.01 -0.41
C SER A 229 16.50 -3.77 0.87
N LEU A 230 15.44 -4.58 0.85
CA LEU A 230 14.92 -5.35 1.98
C LEU A 230 14.97 -6.87 1.76
N ALA A 231 15.40 -7.33 0.59
CA ALA A 231 15.25 -8.72 0.16
C ALA A 231 15.81 -9.75 1.16
N ASP A 232 16.99 -9.49 1.73
CA ASP A 232 17.64 -10.38 2.71
C ASP A 232 17.00 -10.35 4.10
N ARG A 233 16.07 -9.43 4.33
CA ARG A 233 15.39 -9.23 5.62
C ARG A 233 13.96 -9.73 5.65
N ILE A 234 13.37 -9.98 4.48
CA ILE A 234 11.98 -10.42 4.36
C ILE A 234 11.93 -11.94 4.36
N GLN A 235 11.11 -12.48 5.26
CA GLN A 235 10.80 -13.91 5.29
C GLN A 235 9.28 -14.11 5.16
N ILE A 236 8.84 -14.83 4.13
CA ILE A 236 7.46 -15.32 4.05
C ILE A 236 7.36 -16.58 4.92
N CYS A 237 6.56 -16.53 5.98
CA CYS A 237 6.37 -17.63 6.92
C CYS A 237 5.19 -18.52 6.53
N ARG A 238 4.14 -17.93 5.97
CA ARG A 238 2.94 -18.64 5.54
C ARG A 238 2.32 -17.96 4.32
N LEU A 239 1.83 -18.77 3.39
CA LEU A 239 1.04 -18.31 2.25
C LEU A 239 -0.02 -19.37 1.93
N THR A 240 -1.29 -19.00 1.95
CA THR A 240 -2.40 -19.88 1.54
C THR A 240 -3.39 -19.17 0.61
N LEU A 241 -4.19 -19.96 -0.11
CA LEU A 241 -5.30 -19.50 -0.94
C LEU A 241 -6.63 -19.84 -0.26
N PRO A 242 -7.07 -19.06 0.74
CA PRO A 242 -8.17 -19.44 1.64
C PRO A 242 -9.50 -19.71 0.91
N TRP A 243 -9.69 -19.10 -0.24
CA TRP A 243 -10.89 -19.23 -1.06
C TRP A 243 -10.67 -20.03 -2.34
N LYS A 244 -9.50 -20.67 -2.48
CA LYS A 244 -9.12 -21.49 -3.65
C LYS A 244 -9.30 -20.73 -4.97
N ARG A 245 -8.97 -19.44 -4.96
CA ARG A 245 -9.08 -18.48 -6.07
C ARG A 245 -7.92 -17.50 -5.99
N MET A 246 -7.66 -16.78 -7.08
CA MET A 246 -6.53 -15.85 -7.22
C MET A 246 -6.80 -14.45 -6.65
N PHE A 247 -8.03 -14.10 -6.26
CA PHE A 247 -8.36 -12.71 -5.90
C PHE A 247 -7.58 -12.19 -4.67
N GLU A 248 -7.50 -12.99 -3.60
CA GLU A 248 -6.78 -12.69 -2.36
C GLU A 248 -5.94 -13.88 -1.90
N ILE A 249 -4.87 -13.58 -1.17
CA ILE A 249 -3.99 -14.56 -0.50
C ILE A 249 -4.02 -14.28 1.00
N ASP A 250 -3.77 -15.30 1.80
CA ASP A 250 -3.50 -15.13 3.23
C ASP A 250 -1.99 -15.29 3.44
N LEU A 251 -1.31 -14.19 3.81
CA LEU A 251 0.14 -14.09 3.83
C LEU A 251 0.64 -13.57 5.18
N GLU A 252 1.58 -14.31 5.76
CA GLU A 252 2.33 -13.89 6.94
C GLU A 252 3.81 -13.73 6.56
N ALA A 253 4.34 -12.54 6.82
CA ALA A 253 5.74 -12.24 6.59
C ALA A 253 6.36 -11.54 7.80
N LEU A 254 7.64 -11.80 8.01
CA LEU A 254 8.45 -11.20 9.06
C LEU A 254 9.57 -10.36 8.44
N LEU A 255 9.90 -9.28 9.12
CA LEU A 255 11.08 -8.46 8.85
C LEU A 255 12.14 -8.70 9.93
N SER A 256 13.35 -9.08 9.54
CA SER A 256 14.50 -9.21 10.44
C SER A 256 15.26 -7.90 10.71
#